data_AF-A0A8B8AN21-F1
#
_entry.id   AF-A0A8B8AN21-F1
#
_cell.length_a   1.000
_cell.length_b   1.000
_cell.length_c   1.000
_cell.angle_alpha   90.00
_cell.angle_beta   90.00
_cell.angle_gamma   90.00
#
_symmetry.space_group_name_H-M   'P 1'
#
loop_
_entity.id
_entity.type
_entity.pdbx_description
1 polymer ?
#
loop_
_entity_poly.entity_id
_entity_poly.type
_entity_poly.pdbx_seq_one_letter_code
_entity_poly.pdbx_strand_id
1 'polypeptide(L)'
;MVHGNLRRPFALLAHQTALNQVSHVGTNSTSPMTIRGMVVLEEPDMLKKRSTPPLLMSVWSFATLLGYAREQWGEEFQLQPIAGRSRWYCNSWYECGIKIPGTPEPDCMSATPPCWYSYNVWLDNSFNGCSGGEIFVKRTNYTSAPFLAVQLCSSTRYKLFLGSSLGGKFMNIADGSGREGDHCELVGGSELTANTVMLRSLTVKGYYRHHEGEQFSLGSFSEFTSYYECGVSIPGTDIVV
;
A
#
# COMPACT_ATOMS: atom_id res chain seq x y z
N MET A 1 12.45 -52.71 -23.99
CA MET A 1 13.87 -52.32 -24.13
C MET A 1 13.93 -50.85 -24.49
N VAL A 2 14.66 -50.08 -23.67
CA VAL A 2 15.27 -48.73 -23.87
C VAL A 2 14.32 -47.57 -24.25
N HIS A 3 13.85 -46.71 -23.33
CA HIS A 3 14.48 -45.55 -22.64
C HIS A 3 14.98 -44.40 -23.53
N GLY A 4 14.40 -43.20 -23.33
CA GLY A 4 14.88 -41.93 -23.88
C GLY A 4 14.23 -40.72 -23.17
N ASN A 5 14.87 -40.27 -22.10
CA ASN A 5 14.59 -39.02 -21.36
C ASN A 5 14.97 -37.78 -22.19
N LEU A 6 14.18 -36.69 -22.15
CA LEU A 6 14.73 -35.35 -22.32
C LEU A 6 14.06 -34.33 -21.37
N ARG A 7 14.93 -33.48 -20.82
CA ARG A 7 14.80 -32.66 -19.63
C ARG A 7 14.19 -31.28 -19.92
N ARG A 8 13.61 -30.72 -18.85
CA ARG A 8 13.21 -29.31 -18.68
C ARG A 8 14.40 -28.36 -18.82
N PRO A 9 14.22 -27.12 -19.32
CA PRO A 9 15.19 -26.07 -19.10
C PRO A 9 14.96 -25.41 -17.73
N PHE A 10 16.02 -25.44 -16.92
CA PHE A 10 16.26 -24.56 -15.79
C PHE A 10 16.55 -23.14 -16.33
N ALA A 11 15.91 -22.11 -15.76
CA ALA A 11 16.36 -20.73 -15.93
C ALA A 11 17.24 -20.33 -14.73
N LEU A 12 18.31 -19.62 -15.06
CA LEU A 12 19.53 -19.40 -14.30
C LEU A 12 19.38 -18.34 -13.20
N LEU A 13 20.15 -18.52 -12.12
CA LEU A 13 20.52 -17.51 -11.12
C LEU A 13 21.09 -16.24 -11.77
N ALA A 14 20.66 -15.08 -11.28
CA ALA A 14 21.45 -13.85 -11.32
C ALA A 14 21.57 -13.30 -9.89
N HIS A 15 22.66 -13.71 -9.22
CA HIS A 15 23.17 -13.05 -8.02
C HIS A 15 23.93 -11.80 -8.50
N GLN A 16 23.38 -10.60 -8.28
CA GLN A 16 24.14 -9.37 -8.46
C GLN A 16 24.40 -8.76 -7.09
N THR A 17 25.57 -9.09 -6.56
CA THR A 17 26.14 -8.50 -5.35
C THR A 17 26.59 -7.09 -5.71
N ALA A 18 25.83 -6.06 -5.32
CA ALA A 18 26.30 -4.68 -5.38
C ALA A 18 27.19 -4.42 -4.15
N LEU A 19 28.50 -4.27 -4.40
CA LEU A 19 29.48 -3.75 -3.45
C LEU A 19 29.14 -2.29 -3.13
N ASN A 20 28.76 -1.98 -1.89
CA ASN A 20 28.79 -0.60 -1.41
C ASN A 20 30.20 -0.29 -0.92
N GLN A 21 30.94 0.48 -1.72
CA GLN A 21 32.13 1.18 -1.25
C GLN A 21 31.71 2.29 -0.28
N VAL A 22 32.20 2.18 0.96
CA VAL A 22 32.20 3.28 1.92
C VAL A 22 33.26 4.27 1.47
N SER A 23 32.85 5.47 1.06
CA SER A 23 33.76 6.61 0.96
C SER A 23 33.42 7.60 2.07
N HIS A 24 34.34 7.69 3.03
CA HIS A 24 34.35 8.75 4.03
C HIS A 24 34.70 10.08 3.36
N VAL A 25 33.83 11.08 3.49
CA VAL A 25 34.26 12.48 3.56
C VAL A 25 33.46 13.13 4.69
N GLY A 26 34.14 13.41 5.78
CA GLY A 26 33.62 14.27 6.84
C GLY A 26 33.66 15.72 6.39
N THR A 27 32.60 16.47 6.69
CA THR A 27 32.60 17.75 7.41
C THR A 27 31.23 18.42 7.27
N ASN A 28 30.83 19.12 8.34
CA ASN A 28 29.64 19.94 8.51
C ASN A 28 28.94 20.38 7.21
N SER A 29 27.77 19.81 6.96
CA SER A 29 26.80 20.37 6.02
C SER A 29 25.40 19.92 6.42
N THR A 30 24.54 20.89 6.72
CA THR A 30 23.08 20.73 6.74
C THR A 30 22.61 20.36 5.33
N SER A 31 22.72 19.08 4.99
CA SER A 31 22.18 18.52 3.75
C SER A 31 20.92 17.72 4.06
N PRO A 32 19.83 17.87 3.28
CA PRO A 32 18.64 17.05 3.45
C PRO A 32 18.99 15.58 3.27
N MET A 33 18.56 14.75 4.22
CA MET A 33 18.76 13.31 4.20
C MET A 33 17.99 12.73 3.00
N THR A 34 18.70 12.38 1.92
CA THR A 34 18.12 11.68 0.77
C THR A 34 17.84 10.24 1.16
N ILE A 35 16.60 9.92 1.52
CA ILE A 35 16.17 8.52 1.70
C ILE A 35 16.08 7.90 0.30
N ARG A 36 17.14 7.20 -0.13
CA ARG A 36 17.10 6.34 -1.32
C ARG A 36 16.56 4.97 -0.91
N GLY A 37 15.35 4.66 -1.37
CA GLY A 37 14.78 3.31 -1.36
C GLY A 37 14.16 2.89 -0.04
N MET A 38 12.84 2.97 0.05
CA MET A 38 12.07 2.20 1.02
C MET A 38 11.88 0.80 0.44
N VAL A 39 12.54 -0.21 1.02
CA VAL A 39 12.33 -1.60 0.65
C VAL A 39 10.99 -2.03 1.27
N VAL A 40 10.02 -2.34 0.42
CA VAL A 40 8.77 -3.00 0.83
C VAL A 40 9.15 -4.41 1.29
N LEU A 41 9.05 -4.67 2.59
CA LEU A 41 9.11 -6.04 3.10
C LEU A 41 7.68 -6.60 2.98
N GLU A 42 7.41 -7.38 1.94
CA GLU A 42 6.19 -8.18 1.86
C GLU A 42 6.14 -9.17 3.05
N GLU A 43 4.98 -9.31 3.69
CA GLU A 43 4.77 -10.36 4.68
C GLU A 43 4.91 -11.73 4.01
N PRO A 44 5.71 -12.68 4.55
CA PRO A 44 5.68 -14.04 4.05
C PRO A 44 4.34 -14.67 4.44
N ASP A 45 3.66 -15.21 3.43
CA ASP A 45 2.44 -16.02 3.49
C ASP A 45 2.55 -17.15 4.53
N MET A 46 2.18 -16.88 5.78
CA MET A 46 2.35 -17.79 6.90
C MET A 46 1.02 -18.30 7.46
N LEU A 47 0.02 -18.61 6.62
CA LEU A 47 -1.16 -19.36 7.10
C LEU A 47 -1.98 -20.02 5.97
N LYS A 48 -1.45 -21.09 5.36
CA LYS A 48 -2.28 -22.14 4.72
C LYS A 48 -1.50 -23.43 4.46
N LYS A 49 -1.38 -24.27 5.49
CA LYS A 49 -1.28 -25.74 5.32
C LYS A 49 -1.53 -26.42 6.67
N ARG A 50 -2.73 -26.99 6.82
CA ARG A 50 -3.10 -27.84 7.95
C ARG A 50 -3.43 -29.22 7.42
N SER A 51 -2.49 -30.17 7.57
CA SER A 51 -2.80 -31.60 7.68
C SER A 51 -1.55 -32.41 8.07
N THR A 52 -1.67 -33.14 9.19
CA THR A 52 -0.89 -34.26 9.77
C THR A 52 0.16 -34.00 10.88
N PRO A 53 0.03 -34.68 12.06
CA PRO A 53 1.10 -34.90 13.05
C PRO A 53 1.45 -36.42 13.17
N PRO A 54 2.41 -36.89 14.02
CA PRO A 54 3.32 -36.19 14.94
C PRO A 54 4.81 -36.64 14.85
N LEU A 55 5.64 -36.04 15.73
CA LEU A 55 7.00 -36.43 16.17
C LEU A 55 8.20 -35.82 15.43
N LEU A 56 8.45 -34.54 15.69
CA LEU A 56 9.76 -34.06 16.15
C LEU A 56 9.57 -32.67 16.77
N MET A 57 10.26 -32.36 17.87
CA MET A 57 10.28 -31.03 18.49
C MET A 57 10.58 -29.97 17.43
N SER A 58 9.58 -29.20 17.00
CA SER A 58 9.81 -28.02 16.17
C SER A 58 10.45 -26.97 17.07
N VAL A 59 11.77 -26.82 16.97
CA VAL A 59 12.39 -25.54 17.32
C VAL A 59 11.74 -24.55 16.37
N TRP A 60 10.83 -23.73 16.89
CA TRP A 60 10.25 -22.61 16.15
C TRP A 60 11.43 -21.70 15.78
N SER A 61 11.96 -21.89 14.57
CA SER A 61 12.92 -20.96 14.00
C SER A 61 12.14 -19.69 13.70
N PHE A 62 12.05 -18.80 14.68
CA PHE A 62 11.60 -17.45 14.44
C PHE A 62 12.63 -16.82 13.51
N ALA A 63 12.30 -16.71 12.23
CA ALA A 63 13.17 -16.06 11.26
C ALA A 63 13.54 -14.67 11.82
N THR A 64 14.84 -14.44 12.04
CA THR A 64 15.34 -13.14 12.46
C THR A 64 15.23 -12.19 11.27
N LEU A 65 14.24 -11.31 11.29
CA LEU A 65 14.13 -10.22 10.33
C LEU A 65 15.19 -9.16 10.68
N LEU A 66 16.15 -8.92 9.78
CA LEU A 66 17.11 -7.82 9.90
C LEU A 66 16.48 -6.51 9.43
N GLY A 67 16.83 -5.41 10.09
CA GLY A 67 16.47 -4.07 9.69
C GLY A 67 17.31 -3.03 10.40
N TYR A 68 17.15 -1.78 9.98
CA TYR A 68 17.88 -0.66 10.55
C TYR A 68 17.18 -0.17 11.82
N ALA A 69 17.91 -0.10 12.93
CA ALA A 69 17.39 0.43 14.18
C ALA A 69 18.43 1.28 14.92
N ARG A 70 17.96 2.21 15.74
CA ARG A 70 18.75 3.08 16.64
C ARG A 70 18.00 3.24 17.96
N GLU A 71 18.71 3.40 19.07
CA GLU A 71 18.11 3.47 20.40
C GLU A 71 17.70 4.90 20.74
N GLN A 72 18.54 5.87 20.36
CA GLN A 72 18.33 7.27 20.67
C GLN A 72 18.22 8.14 19.42
N TRP A 73 17.58 9.30 19.58
CA TRP A 73 17.53 10.31 18.54
C TRP A 73 18.93 10.83 18.22
N GLY A 74 19.24 10.97 16.93
CA GLY A 74 20.54 11.47 16.46
C GLY A 74 21.62 10.41 16.29
N GLU A 75 21.40 9.17 16.77
CA GLU A 75 22.28 8.05 16.51
C GLU A 75 22.18 7.58 15.05
N GLU A 76 23.28 7.00 14.56
CA GLU A 76 23.31 6.29 13.28
C GLU A 76 22.50 4.99 13.39
N PHE A 77 21.74 4.69 12.35
CA PHE A 77 21.00 3.43 12.27
C PHE A 77 21.95 2.26 12.00
N GLN A 78 21.82 1.21 12.79
CA GLN A 78 22.61 -0.02 12.64
C GLN A 78 21.72 -1.15 12.12
N LEU A 79 22.25 -1.96 11.20
CA LEU A 79 21.56 -3.15 10.69
C LEU A 79 21.61 -4.27 11.73
N GLN A 80 20.46 -4.66 12.27
CA GLN A 80 20.35 -5.62 13.36
C GLN A 80 19.00 -6.37 13.31
N PRO A 81 18.82 -7.46 14.09
CA PRO A 81 17.53 -8.12 14.18
C PRO A 81 16.46 -7.20 14.79
N ILE A 82 15.40 -6.92 14.03
CA ILE A 82 14.29 -6.05 14.44
C ILE A 82 12.98 -6.80 14.73
N ALA A 83 12.85 -8.08 14.33
CA ALA A 83 11.70 -8.92 14.70
C ALA A 83 12.11 -10.17 15.50
N GLY A 84 11.14 -10.85 16.09
CA GLY A 84 11.35 -12.00 17.00
C GLY A 84 11.53 -11.55 18.45
N ARG A 85 12.55 -12.05 19.16
CA ARG A 85 12.91 -11.63 20.53
C ARG A 85 13.60 -10.25 20.59
N SER A 86 13.37 -9.39 19.60
CA SER A 86 13.97 -8.06 19.56
C SER A 86 13.25 -7.14 20.57
N ARG A 87 13.95 -6.12 21.06
CA ARG A 87 13.36 -5.05 21.90
C ARG A 87 12.85 -3.86 21.08
N TRP A 88 12.86 -3.97 19.76
CA TRP A 88 12.61 -2.85 18.85
C TRP A 88 11.12 -2.72 18.55
N TYR A 89 10.63 -1.48 18.54
CA TYR A 89 9.28 -1.15 18.09
C TYR A 89 9.32 -0.73 16.63
N CYS A 90 8.68 -1.51 15.76
CA CYS A 90 8.57 -1.23 14.34
C CYS A 90 7.23 -0.53 14.06
N ASN A 91 7.29 0.71 13.56
CA ASN A 91 6.09 1.37 13.04
C ASN A 91 5.82 0.88 11.61
N SER A 92 4.56 0.62 11.28
CA SER A 92 4.16 0.25 9.92
C SER A 92 4.28 1.41 8.93
N TRP A 93 4.28 2.65 9.42
CA TRP A 93 4.47 3.86 8.62
C TRP A 93 4.88 5.04 9.50
N TYR A 94 5.42 6.10 8.88
CA TYR A 94 5.81 7.35 9.54
C TYR A 94 5.18 8.57 8.85
N GLU A 95 4.66 9.52 9.64
CA GLU A 95 4.27 10.86 9.18
C GLU A 95 5.18 11.90 9.84
N CYS A 96 6.10 12.49 9.08
CA CYS A 96 7.07 13.44 9.63
C CYS A 96 6.77 14.91 9.27
N GLY A 97 5.57 15.21 8.74
CA GLY A 97 5.15 16.56 8.35
C GLY A 97 5.96 17.20 7.22
N ILE A 98 6.88 16.44 6.61
CA ILE A 98 7.69 16.88 5.46
C ILE A 98 7.08 16.35 4.17
N LYS A 99 6.95 17.21 3.17
CA LYS A 99 6.63 16.79 1.80
C LYS A 99 7.91 16.23 1.19
N ILE A 100 8.06 14.91 1.19
CA ILE A 100 9.08 14.26 0.37
C ILE A 100 8.71 14.60 -1.09
N PRO A 101 9.64 15.14 -1.91
CA PRO A 101 9.36 15.33 -3.32
C PRO A 101 9.05 13.94 -3.91
N GLY A 102 7.76 13.67 -4.10
CA GLY A 102 7.28 12.46 -4.76
C GLY A 102 7.70 12.47 -6.22
N THR A 103 7.40 11.41 -6.94
CA THR A 103 7.44 11.48 -8.41
C THR A 103 6.58 12.65 -8.86
N PRO A 104 7.02 13.46 -9.84
CA PRO A 104 6.18 14.50 -10.41
C PRO A 104 4.80 13.94 -10.77
N GLU A 105 3.74 14.72 -10.50
CA GLU A 105 2.39 14.37 -10.96
C GLU A 105 2.43 14.21 -12.50
N PRO A 106 2.01 13.05 -13.06
CA PRO A 106 1.98 12.88 -14.50
C PRO A 106 1.03 13.90 -15.14
N ASP A 107 1.43 14.47 -16.29
CA ASP A 107 0.65 15.52 -16.96
C ASP A 107 -0.81 15.12 -17.21
N CYS A 108 -1.06 13.84 -17.52
CA CYS A 108 -2.40 13.34 -17.79
C CYS A 108 -3.33 13.35 -16.55
N MET A 109 -2.79 13.34 -15.32
CA MET A 109 -3.61 13.46 -14.11
C MET A 109 -4.21 14.86 -13.97
N SER A 110 -3.58 15.87 -14.58
CA SER A 110 -4.08 17.25 -14.60
C SER A 110 -5.03 17.54 -15.77
N ALA A 111 -5.23 16.57 -16.68
CA ALA A 111 -6.14 16.69 -17.81
C ALA A 111 -7.62 16.64 -17.39
N THR A 112 -8.53 16.98 -18.30
CA THR A 112 -9.98 16.87 -18.08
C THR A 112 -10.61 16.02 -19.20
N PRO A 113 -11.15 14.83 -18.90
CA PRO A 113 -11.09 14.15 -17.61
C PRO A 113 -9.66 13.68 -17.25
N PRO A 114 -9.33 13.51 -15.96
CA PRO A 114 -8.02 13.00 -15.55
C PRO A 114 -7.84 11.53 -15.97
N CYS A 115 -6.62 11.15 -16.36
CA CYS A 115 -6.27 9.75 -16.65
C CYS A 115 -6.19 8.89 -15.38
N TRP A 116 -6.26 7.57 -15.56
CA TRP A 116 -5.70 6.64 -14.60
C TRP A 116 -4.20 6.47 -14.87
N TYR A 117 -3.42 6.37 -13.80
CA TYR A 117 -1.98 6.10 -13.87
C TYR A 117 -1.67 4.85 -13.05
N SER A 118 -0.95 3.89 -13.62
CA SER A 118 -0.52 2.70 -12.88
C SER A 118 0.64 3.09 -11.96
N TYR A 119 0.38 3.12 -10.64
CA TYR A 119 1.34 3.68 -9.68
C TYR A 119 1.31 2.95 -8.35
N ASN A 120 2.47 2.43 -7.95
CA ASN A 120 2.61 1.67 -6.71
C ASN A 120 2.72 2.62 -5.51
N VAL A 121 1.57 2.93 -4.92
CA VAL A 121 1.45 3.81 -3.74
C VAL A 121 1.30 3.03 -2.45
N TRP A 122 1.56 3.70 -1.33
CA TRP A 122 1.37 3.15 0.00
C TRP A 122 -0.10 3.16 0.38
N LEU A 123 -0.73 1.98 0.48
CA LEU A 123 -2.14 1.83 0.83
C LEU A 123 -2.32 1.44 2.30
N ASP A 124 -3.36 1.95 2.95
CA ASP A 124 -3.79 1.49 4.26
C ASP A 124 -4.56 0.16 4.20
N ASN A 125 -3.85 -0.97 4.18
CA ASN A 125 -4.44 -2.29 3.98
C ASN A 125 -5.27 -2.85 5.16
N SER A 126 -5.49 -2.07 6.22
CA SER A 126 -6.19 -2.51 7.45
C SER A 126 -7.66 -2.94 7.23
N PHE A 127 -8.32 -2.45 6.19
CA PHE A 127 -9.70 -2.79 5.83
C PHE A 127 -9.83 -3.11 4.33
N ASN A 128 -8.80 -3.72 3.75
CA ASN A 128 -8.75 -3.99 2.32
C ASN A 128 -9.20 -5.41 2.00
N GLY A 129 -10.33 -5.54 1.28
CA GLY A 129 -10.84 -6.82 0.81
C GLY A 129 -10.18 -7.33 -0.47
N CYS A 130 -9.33 -6.51 -1.10
CA CYS A 130 -8.58 -6.86 -2.30
C CYS A 130 -7.13 -7.23 -1.95
N SER A 131 -6.63 -8.32 -2.56
CA SER A 131 -5.28 -8.82 -2.30
C SER A 131 -4.40 -8.72 -3.55
N GLY A 132 -3.42 -7.81 -3.53
CA GLY A 132 -2.32 -7.79 -4.51
C GLY A 132 -2.71 -7.43 -5.96
N GLY A 133 -3.90 -6.87 -6.18
CA GLY A 133 -4.29 -6.39 -7.50
C GLY A 133 -3.60 -5.09 -7.89
N GLU A 134 -3.69 -4.76 -9.19
CA GLU A 134 -3.13 -3.54 -9.75
C GLU A 134 -3.71 -2.30 -9.08
N ILE A 135 -2.85 -1.27 -8.94
CA ILE A 135 -3.19 -0.02 -8.30
C ILE A 135 -3.19 1.08 -9.36
N PHE A 136 -4.33 1.75 -9.47
CA PHE A 136 -4.48 2.94 -10.30
C PHE A 136 -4.68 4.16 -9.43
N VAL A 137 -4.04 5.25 -9.81
CA VAL A 137 -4.19 6.55 -9.15
C VAL A 137 -4.71 7.56 -10.16
N LYS A 138 -5.63 8.43 -9.72
CA LYS A 138 -6.06 9.60 -10.49
C LYS A 138 -6.27 10.80 -9.59
N ARG A 139 -6.36 11.97 -10.21
CA ARG A 139 -6.70 13.22 -9.52
C ARG A 139 -8.21 13.28 -9.24
N THR A 140 -8.56 13.89 -8.11
CA THR A 140 -9.94 14.23 -7.76
C THR A 140 -10.17 15.74 -7.84
N ASN A 141 -11.42 16.16 -7.73
CA ASN A 141 -11.78 17.57 -7.57
C ASN A 141 -11.85 18.01 -6.09
N TYR A 142 -11.49 17.13 -5.15
CA TYR A 142 -11.55 17.38 -3.71
C TYR A 142 -10.22 17.94 -3.21
N THR A 143 -10.22 19.19 -2.75
CA THR A 143 -8.99 19.87 -2.29
C THR A 143 -8.36 19.23 -1.05
N SER A 144 -9.18 18.66 -0.17
CA SER A 144 -8.72 17.95 1.03
C SER A 144 -8.20 16.53 0.73
N ALA A 145 -8.56 15.97 -0.41
CA ALA A 145 -8.21 14.61 -0.83
C ALA A 145 -7.93 14.57 -2.35
N PRO A 146 -6.86 15.25 -2.81
CA PRO A 146 -6.60 15.50 -4.23
C PRO A 146 -6.31 14.25 -5.07
N PHE A 147 -5.98 13.13 -4.44
CA PHE A 147 -5.67 11.88 -5.14
C PHE A 147 -6.58 10.75 -4.67
N LEU A 148 -7.10 9.99 -5.63
CA LEU A 148 -7.80 8.74 -5.43
C LEU A 148 -6.89 7.60 -5.89
N ALA A 149 -6.65 6.64 -5.01
CA ALA A 149 -6.09 5.35 -5.38
C ALA A 149 -7.17 4.29 -5.37
N VAL A 150 -7.07 3.37 -6.32
CA VAL A 150 -7.94 2.21 -6.46
C VAL A 150 -7.07 0.97 -6.52
N GLN A 151 -7.35 0.00 -5.66
CA GLN A 151 -6.76 -1.34 -5.79
C GLN A 151 -7.82 -2.32 -6.31
N LEU A 152 -7.51 -2.98 -7.42
CA LEU A 152 -8.44 -3.93 -8.02
C LEU A 152 -8.52 -5.24 -7.22
N CYS A 153 -9.73 -5.74 -7.01
CA CYS A 153 -9.99 -7.17 -6.79
C CYS A 153 -10.25 -7.85 -8.17
N SER A 154 -10.94 -7.13 -9.04
CA SER A 154 -11.19 -7.38 -10.46
C SER A 154 -11.46 -6.04 -11.16
N SER A 155 -11.78 -6.03 -12.44
CA SER A 155 -12.13 -4.76 -13.12
C SER A 155 -13.37 -4.08 -12.55
N THR A 156 -14.36 -4.82 -12.02
CA THR A 156 -15.63 -4.30 -11.50
C THR A 156 -15.73 -4.27 -9.98
N ARG A 157 -14.73 -4.83 -9.28
CA ARG A 157 -14.66 -4.84 -7.81
C ARG A 157 -13.32 -4.31 -7.36
N TYR A 158 -13.32 -3.32 -6.49
CA TYR A 158 -12.10 -2.65 -6.09
C TYR A 158 -12.25 -1.96 -4.74
N LYS A 159 -11.11 -1.63 -4.13
CA LYS A 159 -11.05 -0.82 -2.91
C LYS A 159 -10.62 0.61 -3.27
N LEU A 160 -11.30 1.59 -2.67
CA LEU A 160 -11.02 3.01 -2.83
C LEU A 160 -10.21 3.54 -1.64
N PHE A 161 -9.25 4.43 -1.91
CA PHE A 161 -8.45 5.13 -0.92
C PHE A 161 -8.21 6.58 -1.34
N LEU A 162 -8.10 7.48 -0.36
CA LEU A 162 -7.81 8.89 -0.62
C LEU A 162 -6.44 9.27 -0.06
N GLY A 163 -5.77 10.20 -0.75
CA GLY A 163 -4.42 10.66 -0.40
C GLY A 163 -4.26 12.17 -0.58
N SER A 164 -3.46 12.78 0.29
CA SER A 164 -3.09 14.20 0.21
C SER A 164 -1.91 14.46 -0.73
N SER A 165 -1.14 13.43 -1.07
CA SER A 165 -0.01 13.48 -2.00
C SER A 165 0.33 12.10 -2.56
N LEU A 166 0.92 12.03 -3.75
CA LEU A 166 1.35 10.78 -4.39
C LEU A 166 2.44 10.01 -3.59
N GLY A 167 3.27 10.72 -2.84
CA GLY A 167 4.31 10.13 -1.99
C GLY A 167 3.84 9.78 -0.57
N GLY A 168 2.58 10.10 -0.23
CA GLY A 168 2.00 9.83 1.09
C GLY A 168 1.29 8.49 1.17
N LYS A 169 0.81 8.17 2.36
CA LYS A 169 -0.08 7.02 2.59
C LYS A 169 -1.51 7.37 2.13
N PHE A 170 -2.09 6.50 1.31
CA PHE A 170 -3.48 6.54 0.91
C PHE A 170 -4.32 5.82 1.96
N MET A 171 -5.27 6.53 2.55
CA MET A 171 -6.02 6.12 3.73
C MET A 171 -7.40 5.59 3.34
N ASN A 172 -7.96 4.72 4.18
CA ASN A 172 -9.32 4.22 4.03
C ASN A 172 -10.35 5.37 4.05
N ILE A 173 -11.49 5.15 3.41
CA ILE A 173 -12.62 6.09 3.35
C ILE A 173 -13.76 5.53 4.21
N ALA A 174 -14.11 6.23 5.27
CA ALA A 174 -15.28 5.97 6.12
C ALA A 174 -16.48 6.77 5.62
N ASP A 175 -17.66 6.28 5.92
CA ASP A 175 -18.92 6.98 5.72
C ASP A 175 -19.43 7.48 7.08
N GLY A 176 -19.82 8.77 7.12
CA GLY A 176 -20.36 9.40 8.32
C GLY A 176 -21.84 9.13 8.52
N SER A 177 -22.70 9.74 7.69
CA SER A 177 -24.16 9.69 7.83
C SER A 177 -24.87 9.33 6.53
N GLY A 178 -24.11 8.98 5.49
CA GLY A 178 -24.60 8.62 4.18
C GLY A 178 -24.84 7.13 4.07
N ARG A 179 -24.67 6.62 2.85
CA ARG A 179 -24.54 5.18 2.59
C ARG A 179 -23.25 4.96 1.86
N GLU A 180 -22.54 3.87 2.16
CA GLU A 180 -21.17 3.70 1.65
C GLU A 180 -21.08 3.63 0.13
N GLY A 181 -22.21 3.38 -0.56
CA GLY A 181 -22.31 3.43 -2.01
C GLY A 181 -22.17 4.83 -2.61
N ASP A 182 -22.33 5.91 -1.84
CA ASP A 182 -22.18 7.29 -2.31
C ASP A 182 -20.75 7.58 -2.80
N HIS A 183 -19.76 6.93 -2.19
CA HIS A 183 -18.35 7.00 -2.61
C HIS A 183 -18.12 6.52 -4.05
N CYS A 184 -19.07 5.80 -4.65
CA CYS A 184 -18.99 5.39 -6.05
C CYS A 184 -18.91 6.56 -7.04
N GLU A 185 -19.32 7.78 -6.65
CA GLU A 185 -19.12 8.97 -7.49
C GLU A 185 -17.63 9.22 -7.81
N LEU A 186 -16.71 8.81 -6.93
CA LEU A 186 -15.26 8.99 -7.09
C LEU A 186 -14.73 8.31 -8.35
N VAL A 187 -15.42 7.26 -8.79
CA VAL A 187 -15.09 6.46 -9.97
C VAL A 187 -16.11 6.63 -11.09
N GLY A 188 -17.07 7.56 -10.95
CA GLY A 188 -18.13 7.80 -11.93
C GLY A 188 -19.27 6.76 -11.91
N GLY A 189 -19.37 5.98 -10.84
CA GLY A 189 -20.48 5.05 -10.60
C GLY A 189 -21.64 5.71 -9.85
N SER A 190 -22.64 4.91 -9.47
CA SER A 190 -23.84 5.37 -8.76
C SER A 190 -24.09 4.56 -7.50
N GLU A 191 -24.52 5.24 -6.42
CA GLU A 191 -24.99 4.61 -5.18
C GLU A 191 -26.10 3.58 -5.43
N LEU A 192 -26.99 3.84 -6.40
CA LEU A 192 -28.16 2.98 -6.69
C LEU A 192 -27.77 1.56 -7.13
N THR A 193 -26.60 1.42 -7.74
CA THR A 193 -26.05 0.16 -8.23
C THR A 193 -24.89 -0.35 -7.38
N ALA A 194 -24.55 0.38 -6.31
CA ALA A 194 -23.41 0.06 -5.48
C ALA A 194 -23.68 -1.20 -4.65
N ASN A 195 -22.73 -2.13 -4.68
CA ASN A 195 -22.65 -3.23 -3.73
C ASN A 195 -21.36 -3.10 -2.93
N THR A 196 -21.49 -2.91 -1.62
CA THR A 196 -20.40 -2.67 -0.69
C THR A 196 -20.41 -3.73 0.40
N VAL A 197 -19.23 -4.10 0.87
CA VAL A 197 -19.09 -4.88 2.10
C VAL A 197 -18.32 -4.06 3.11
N MET A 198 -18.87 -3.91 4.30
CA MET A 198 -18.29 -3.13 5.36
C MET A 198 -17.60 -4.04 6.40
N LEU A 199 -16.43 -3.60 6.88
CA LEU A 199 -15.67 -4.28 7.91
C LEU A 199 -15.57 -3.39 9.14
N ARG A 200 -15.60 -4.03 10.32
CA ARG A 200 -15.46 -3.40 11.62
C ARG A 200 -14.21 -3.89 12.31
N SER A 201 -13.44 -2.98 12.89
CA SER A 201 -12.23 -3.30 13.64
C SER A 201 -11.90 -2.18 14.64
N LEU A 202 -10.67 -2.18 15.16
CA LEU A 202 -10.14 -1.09 15.98
C LEU A 202 -10.25 0.25 15.23
N THR A 203 -10.46 1.31 16.00
CA THR A 203 -10.53 2.67 15.48
C THR A 203 -9.19 3.05 14.84
N VAL A 204 -9.21 3.40 13.55
CA VAL A 204 -8.05 3.94 12.82
C VAL A 204 -8.41 5.26 12.16
N LYS A 205 -7.39 6.03 11.76
CA LYS A 205 -7.59 7.26 10.98
C LYS A 205 -8.00 6.92 9.54
N GLY A 206 -8.89 7.72 8.97
CA GLY A 206 -9.29 7.64 7.56
C GLY A 206 -9.91 8.95 7.09
N TYR A 207 -10.11 9.06 5.77
CA TYR A 207 -10.94 10.12 5.21
C TYR A 207 -12.41 9.80 5.42
N TYR A 208 -13.26 10.81 5.54
CA TYR A 208 -14.70 10.63 5.62
C TYR A 208 -15.44 11.87 5.13
N ARG A 209 -16.72 11.68 4.86
CA ARG A 209 -17.72 12.75 4.67
C ARG A 209 -19.09 12.23 5.13
N HIS A 210 -20.10 13.08 5.17
CA HIS A 210 -21.46 12.66 5.53
C HIS A 210 -22.33 12.41 4.30
N HIS A 211 -22.16 13.20 3.25
CA HIS A 211 -23.02 13.14 2.07
C HIS A 211 -22.24 13.25 0.76
N GLU A 212 -22.84 12.76 -0.32
CA GLU A 212 -22.32 12.87 -1.69
C GLU A 212 -22.00 14.34 -2.03
N GLY A 213 -20.88 14.57 -2.72
CA GLY A 213 -20.39 15.89 -3.11
C GLY A 213 -19.73 16.74 -2.01
N GLU A 214 -19.74 16.31 -0.74
CA GLU A 214 -19.04 17.02 0.33
C GLU A 214 -17.51 16.87 0.24
N GLN A 215 -16.77 17.88 0.72
CA GLN A 215 -15.32 17.74 0.90
C GLN A 215 -15.02 16.70 1.99
N PHE A 216 -13.98 15.89 1.76
CA PHE A 216 -13.54 14.91 2.74
C PHE A 216 -12.79 15.57 3.90
N SER A 217 -12.95 15.03 5.10
CA SER A 217 -12.18 15.38 6.29
C SER A 217 -11.42 14.17 6.80
N LEU A 218 -10.38 14.37 7.62
CA LEU A 218 -9.71 13.28 8.32
C LEU A 218 -10.37 13.08 9.68
N GLY A 219 -10.66 11.83 10.02
CA GLY A 219 -11.24 11.45 11.30
C GLY A 219 -10.83 10.04 11.71
N SER A 220 -11.35 9.59 12.85
CA SER A 220 -11.06 8.28 13.44
C SER A 220 -12.33 7.43 13.44
N PHE A 221 -12.29 6.28 12.76
CA PHE A 221 -13.46 5.41 12.57
C PHE A 221 -13.09 3.95 12.82
N SER A 222 -14.05 3.14 13.24
CA SER A 222 -13.91 1.68 13.41
C SER A 222 -14.51 0.89 12.24
N GLU A 223 -15.00 1.60 11.23
CA GLU A 223 -15.98 1.13 10.26
C GLU A 223 -15.58 1.62 8.87
N PHE A 224 -15.19 0.69 7.98
CA PHE A 224 -14.74 1.03 6.63
C PHE A 224 -15.19 -0.02 5.61
N THR A 225 -15.45 0.41 4.38
CA THR A 225 -15.85 -0.48 3.29
C THR A 225 -14.68 -1.32 2.79
N SER A 226 -14.77 -2.64 2.88
CA SER A 226 -13.80 -3.64 2.38
C SER A 226 -13.55 -3.59 0.88
N TYR A 227 -14.61 -3.45 0.10
CA TYR A 227 -14.57 -3.31 -1.35
C TYR A 227 -15.88 -2.68 -1.85
N TYR A 228 -15.81 -2.13 -3.05
CA TYR A 228 -16.90 -1.50 -3.78
C TYR A 228 -17.11 -2.23 -5.10
N GLU A 229 -18.37 -2.40 -5.49
CA GLU A 229 -18.79 -2.69 -6.86
C GLU A 229 -19.72 -1.57 -7.31
N CYS A 230 -19.19 -0.56 -8.00
CA CYS A 230 -19.93 0.66 -8.32
C CYS A 230 -20.68 0.62 -9.66
N GLY A 231 -20.75 -0.55 -10.31
CA GLY A 231 -21.33 -0.70 -11.65
C GLY A 231 -20.46 -0.18 -12.80
N VAL A 232 -19.23 0.27 -12.51
CA VAL A 232 -18.25 0.73 -13.50
C VAL A 232 -16.96 -0.08 -13.40
N SER A 233 -16.38 -0.42 -14.55
CA SER A 233 -15.09 -1.10 -14.64
C SER A 233 -13.94 -0.09 -14.60
N ILE A 234 -12.87 -0.39 -13.88
CA ILE A 234 -11.63 0.40 -13.84
C ILE A 234 -10.51 -0.42 -14.50
N PRO A 235 -9.74 0.17 -15.44
CA PRO A 235 -9.82 1.54 -15.94
C PRO A 235 -10.98 1.78 -16.93
N GLY A 236 -11.71 0.73 -17.33
CA GLY A 236 -12.82 0.88 -18.28
C GLY A 236 -12.34 1.30 -19.67
N THR A 237 -12.90 2.39 -20.20
CA THR A 237 -12.46 3.01 -21.47
C THR A 237 -11.46 4.13 -21.29
N ASP A 238 -11.11 4.46 -20.04
CA ASP A 238 -10.20 5.55 -19.73
C ASP A 238 -8.76 5.20 -20.13
N ILE A 239 -7.98 6.23 -20.42
CA ILE A 239 -6.56 6.08 -20.74
C ILE A 239 -5.81 5.69 -19.46
N VAL A 240 -5.06 4.59 -19.53
CA VAL A 240 -4.04 4.22 -18.55
C VAL A 240 -2.68 4.61 -19.10
N VAL A 241 -1.92 5.37 -18.31
CA VAL A 241 -0.52 5.74 -18.58
C VAL A 241 0.41 5.02 -17.62
#